data_AF-A0A381X6T5-F1
#
_entry.id   AF-A0A381X6T5-F1
#
_cell.length_a   1.000
_cell.length_b   1.000
_cell.length_c   1.000
_cell.angle_alpha   90.00
_cell.angle_beta   90.00
_cell.angle_gamma   90.00
#
_symmetry.space_group_name_H-M   'P 1'
#
loop_
_entity.id
_entity.type
_entity.pdbx_description
1 polymer ?
#
loop_
_entity_poly.entity_id
_entity_poly.type
_entity_poly.pdbx_seq_one_letter_code
_entity_poly.pdbx_strand_id
1 'polypeptide(L)'
;VLFVSILTSDRSRDPELWATIWNGQAPPSINLIGAYNLGNDKRVFIWEGESQADMQFMDRFNEIGILETHPAFDRTAGWRDAFEKNIDAFSERLLNRRPQETSMPSKAQSKAGIDLRTRGMNAPNRYAARLEARSWSKEQESDEI
;
A
#
# COMPACT_ATOMS: atom_id res chain seq x y z
N VAL A 1 11.85 -2.84 3.49
CA VAL A 1 10.74 -2.00 2.97
C VAL A 1 9.76 -2.91 2.25
N LEU A 2 8.45 -2.74 2.47
CA LEU A 2 7.42 -3.50 1.76
C LEU A 2 7.16 -2.88 0.39
N PHE A 3 7.10 -3.72 -0.65
CA PHE A 3 6.81 -3.33 -2.02
C PHE A 3 5.64 -4.13 -2.58
N VAL A 4 4.90 -3.49 -3.48
CA VAL A 4 3.93 -4.13 -4.36
C VAL A 4 4.38 -3.88 -5.79
N SER A 5 4.63 -4.95 -6.52
CA SER A 5 4.95 -4.91 -7.94
C SER A 5 3.80 -5.47 -8.77
N ILE A 6 3.45 -4.79 -9.85
CA ILE A 6 2.49 -5.26 -10.85
C ILE A 6 3.25 -5.51 -12.15
N LEU A 7 3.35 -6.77 -12.56
CA LEU A 7 3.87 -7.14 -13.87
C LEU A 7 2.72 -7.25 -14.85
N THR A 8 2.76 -6.48 -15.94
CA THR A 8 1.89 -6.66 -17.10
C THR A 8 2.69 -7.31 -18.24
N SER A 9 2.34 -8.53 -18.64
CA SER A 9 2.99 -9.24 -19.74
C SER A 9 2.00 -10.15 -20.47
N ASP A 10 2.15 -10.28 -21.78
CA ASP A 10 1.37 -11.22 -22.59
C ASP A 10 1.55 -12.67 -22.06
N ARG A 11 0.45 -13.40 -21.93
CA ARG A 11 0.42 -14.80 -21.44
C ARG A 11 1.23 -15.76 -22.31
N SER A 12 1.40 -15.45 -23.60
CA SER A 12 2.25 -16.25 -24.50
C SER A 12 3.73 -16.21 -24.10
N ARG A 13 4.16 -15.17 -23.36
CA ARG A 13 5.53 -15.04 -22.83
C ARG A 13 5.73 -15.68 -21.46
N ASP A 14 4.72 -16.37 -20.92
CA ASP A 14 4.83 -17.08 -19.65
C ASP A 14 6.03 -18.04 -19.57
N PRO A 15 6.38 -18.81 -20.63
CA PRO A 15 7.59 -19.64 -20.60
C PRO A 15 8.86 -18.83 -20.39
N GLU A 16 8.98 -17.65 -21.01
CA GLU A 16 10.11 -16.74 -20.83
C GLU A 16 10.14 -16.18 -19.40
N LEU A 17 8.97 -15.76 -18.87
CA LEU A 17 8.86 -15.32 -17.48
C LEU A 17 9.38 -16.37 -16.51
N TRP A 18 8.95 -17.62 -16.67
CA TRP A 18 9.42 -18.71 -15.82
C TRP A 18 10.92 -18.95 -15.99
N ALA A 19 11.43 -18.93 -17.22
CA ALA A 19 12.86 -19.05 -17.48
C ALA A 19 13.65 -17.95 -16.77
N THR A 20 13.21 -16.68 -16.85
CA THR A 20 13.82 -15.55 -16.13
C THR A 20 13.77 -15.75 -14.62
N ILE A 21 12.63 -16.20 -14.07
CA ILE A 21 12.50 -16.47 -12.63
C ILE A 21 13.54 -17.50 -12.17
N TRP A 22 13.63 -18.63 -12.86
CA TRP A 22 14.55 -19.72 -12.54
C TRP A 22 16.02 -19.42 -12.89
N ASN A 23 16.26 -18.49 -13.82
CA ASN A 23 17.61 -18.05 -14.18
C ASN A 23 18.11 -16.97 -13.23
N GLY A 24 18.53 -17.37 -12.03
CA GLY A 24 19.15 -16.50 -11.05
C GLY A 24 18.69 -16.79 -9.62
N GLN A 25 19.56 -16.49 -8.67
CA GLN A 25 19.21 -16.60 -7.26
C GLN A 25 18.74 -15.24 -6.75
N ALA A 26 17.55 -15.20 -6.13
CA ALA A 26 17.09 -14.00 -5.46
C ALA A 26 18.09 -13.61 -4.35
N PRO A 27 18.40 -12.30 -4.19
CA PRO A 27 19.14 -11.84 -3.02
C PRO A 27 18.48 -12.33 -1.73
N PRO A 28 19.26 -12.71 -0.68
CA PRO A 28 18.69 -13.24 0.56
C PRO A 28 17.86 -12.21 1.34
N SER A 29 17.99 -10.92 1.00
CA SER A 29 17.18 -9.81 1.52
C SER A 29 15.78 -9.72 0.90
N ILE A 30 15.52 -10.39 -0.23
CA ILE A 30 14.17 -10.46 -0.78
C ILE A 30 13.36 -11.49 0.01
N ASN A 31 12.27 -11.02 0.61
CA ASN A 31 11.25 -11.87 1.22
C ASN A 31 9.94 -11.75 0.43
N LEU A 32 9.60 -12.76 -0.37
CA LEU A 32 8.32 -12.80 -1.10
C LEU A 32 7.18 -13.19 -0.14
N ILE A 33 6.30 -12.22 0.14
CA ILE A 33 5.14 -12.42 1.01
C ILE A 33 3.98 -13.07 0.25
N GLY A 34 3.80 -12.72 -1.03
CA GLY A 34 2.76 -13.29 -1.85
C GLY A 34 2.90 -12.98 -3.33
N ALA A 35 2.41 -13.88 -4.17
CA ALA A 35 2.33 -13.69 -5.60
C ALA A 35 0.96 -14.15 -6.12
N TYR A 36 0.33 -13.33 -6.96
CA TYR A 36 -1.03 -13.57 -7.46
C TYR A 36 -1.08 -13.38 -8.97
N ASN A 37 -1.67 -14.34 -9.69
CA ASN A 37 -2.03 -14.17 -11.10
C ASN A 37 -3.46 -13.62 -11.18
N LEU A 38 -3.67 -12.49 -11.87
CA LEU A 38 -4.96 -11.79 -11.87
C LEU A 38 -5.96 -12.25 -12.94
N GLY A 39 -5.83 -13.48 -13.45
CA GLY A 39 -6.72 -14.03 -14.48
C GLY A 39 -6.65 -13.33 -15.85
N ASN A 40 -5.76 -12.35 -15.99
CA ASN A 40 -5.43 -11.62 -17.20
C ASN A 40 -3.89 -11.55 -17.35
N ASP A 41 -3.40 -10.60 -18.14
CA ASP A 41 -1.97 -10.36 -18.39
C ASP A 41 -1.22 -9.77 -17.18
N LYS A 42 -1.86 -9.64 -16.02
CA LYS A 42 -1.26 -9.07 -14.82
C LYS A 42 -0.91 -10.10 -13.76
N ARG A 43 0.24 -9.90 -13.14
CA ARG A 43 0.65 -10.53 -11.88
C ARG A 43 0.96 -9.49 -10.83
N VAL A 44 0.70 -9.83 -9.58
CA VAL A 44 1.04 -9.02 -8.42
C VAL A 44 2.06 -9.77 -7.58
N PHE A 45 3.13 -9.08 -7.20
CA PHE A 45 4.12 -9.55 -6.24
C PHE A 45 4.11 -8.63 -5.03
N ILE A 46 3.98 -9.20 -3.84
CA ILE A 46 4.08 -8.49 -2.56
C ILE A 46 5.34 -9.03 -1.90
N TRP A 47 6.32 -8.17 -1.66
CA TRP A 47 7.64 -8.59 -1.22
C TRP A 47 8.31 -7.52 -0.37
N GLU A 48 9.25 -7.92 0.47
CA GLU A 48 10.12 -7.02 1.22
C GLU A 48 11.54 -7.05 0.64
N GLY A 49 12.17 -5.88 0.61
CA GLY A 49 13.59 -5.72 0.27
C GLY A 49 14.21 -4.53 0.98
N GLU A 50 15.54 -4.51 1.03
CA GLU A 50 16.34 -3.57 1.80
C GLU A 50 17.48 -2.93 0.97
N SER A 51 17.81 -3.51 -0.19
CA SER A 51 19.01 -3.15 -0.96
C SER A 51 18.70 -2.76 -2.41
N GLN A 52 19.64 -2.06 -3.04
CA GLN A 52 19.59 -1.79 -4.48
C GLN A 52 19.60 -3.08 -5.31
N ALA A 53 20.30 -4.12 -4.83
CA ALA A 53 20.34 -5.43 -5.50
C ALA A 53 18.95 -6.09 -5.55
N ASP A 54 18.11 -5.85 -4.53
CA ASP A 54 16.74 -6.37 -4.54
C ASP A 54 15.91 -5.74 -5.65
N MET A 55 16.03 -4.43 -5.83
CA MET A 55 15.36 -3.70 -6.91
C MET A 55 15.85 -4.16 -8.28
N GLN A 56 17.16 -4.35 -8.46
CA GLN A 56 17.75 -4.85 -9.71
C GLN A 56 17.27 -6.27 -10.03
N PHE A 57 17.17 -7.15 -9.02
CA PHE A 57 16.65 -8.49 -9.21
C PHE A 57 15.20 -8.48 -9.69
N MET A 58 14.36 -7.59 -9.16
CA MET A 58 12.97 -7.46 -9.62
C MET A 58 12.88 -6.81 -11.00
N ASP A 59 13.75 -5.83 -11.30
CA ASP A 59 13.77 -5.09 -12.56
C ASP A 59 13.96 -5.98 -13.80
N ARG A 60 14.63 -7.13 -13.66
CA ARG A 60 14.79 -8.11 -14.76
C ARG A 60 13.47 -8.58 -15.38
N PHE A 61 12.35 -8.52 -14.64
CA PHE A 61 11.04 -8.88 -15.21
C PHE A 61 10.56 -7.89 -16.27
N ASN A 62 11.17 -6.70 -16.37
CA ASN A 62 10.96 -5.78 -17.49
C ASN A 62 11.48 -6.32 -18.83
N GLU A 63 12.29 -7.38 -18.86
CA GLU A 63 12.64 -8.07 -20.11
C GLU A 63 11.43 -8.80 -20.73
N ILE A 64 10.44 -9.16 -19.89
CA ILE A 64 9.26 -9.95 -20.28
C ILE A 64 8.00 -9.10 -20.44
N GLY A 65 7.92 -7.97 -19.74
CA GLY A 65 6.78 -7.07 -19.78
C GLY A 65 7.10 -5.74 -19.13
N ILE A 66 6.12 -5.14 -18.48
CA ILE A 66 6.30 -3.90 -17.71
C ILE A 66 6.03 -4.22 -16.24
N LEU A 67 7.06 -4.06 -15.40
CA LEU A 67 6.98 -4.20 -13.95
C LEU A 67 6.94 -2.82 -13.30
N GLU A 68 5.77 -2.45 -12.78
CA GLU A 68 5.60 -1.26 -11.96
C GLU A 68 5.78 -1.64 -10.50
N THR A 69 6.76 -1.04 -9.80
CA THR A 69 7.04 -1.35 -8.38
C THR A 69 6.80 -0.13 -7.51
N HIS A 70 6.00 -0.29 -6.47
CA HIS A 70 5.63 0.77 -5.55
C HIS A 70 5.93 0.38 -4.10
N PRO A 71 6.54 1.26 -3.30
CA PRO A 71 6.62 1.06 -1.86
C PRO A 71 5.21 1.11 -1.24
N ALA A 72 4.90 0.15 -0.37
CA ALA A 72 3.63 0.07 0.34
C ALA A 72 3.80 0.55 1.78
N PHE A 73 3.34 1.78 2.04
CA PHE A 73 3.45 2.44 3.35
C PHE A 73 2.27 2.13 4.28
N ASP A 74 1.10 1.88 3.72
CA ASP A 74 -0.07 1.51 4.51
C ASP A 74 -0.24 -0.01 4.55
N ARG A 75 -0.36 -0.55 5.78
CA ARG A 75 -0.43 -1.99 6.03
C ARG A 75 -1.87 -2.38 6.30
N THR A 76 -2.21 -3.64 6.02
CA THR A 76 -3.55 -4.24 6.12
C THR A 76 -4.29 -3.95 7.43
N ALA A 77 -3.58 -3.72 8.55
CA ALA A 77 -4.20 -3.46 9.84
C ALA A 77 -5.11 -2.21 9.81
N GLY A 78 -4.68 -1.11 9.17
CA GLY A 78 -5.50 0.12 9.05
C GLY A 78 -6.79 -0.13 8.28
N TRP A 79 -6.67 -0.87 7.17
CA TRP A 79 -7.80 -1.29 6.35
C TRP A 79 -8.74 -2.25 7.06
N ARG A 80 -8.20 -3.16 7.89
CA ARG A 80 -9.01 -4.10 8.67
C ARG A 80 -9.93 -3.36 9.64
N ASP A 81 -9.39 -2.42 10.43
CA ASP A 81 -10.23 -1.64 11.35
C ASP A 81 -11.29 -0.84 10.60
N ALA A 82 -10.94 -0.27 9.44
CA ALA A 82 -11.89 0.48 8.62
C ALA A 82 -13.03 -0.42 8.13
N PHE A 83 -12.72 -1.66 7.69
CA PHE A 83 -13.73 -2.62 7.24
C PHE A 83 -14.59 -3.15 8.40
N GLU A 84 -14.01 -3.28 9.58
CA GLU A 84 -14.70 -3.68 10.82
C GLU A 84 -15.42 -2.51 11.52
N LYS A 85 -15.26 -1.28 11.01
CA LYS A 85 -15.73 -0.03 11.64
C LYS A 85 -15.23 0.15 13.09
N ASN A 86 -14.02 -0.31 13.38
CA ASN A 86 -13.41 -0.25 14.70
C ASN A 86 -12.56 1.03 14.84
N ILE A 87 -13.22 2.17 15.08
CA ILE A 87 -12.53 3.46 15.18
C ILE A 87 -11.58 3.53 16.38
N ASP A 88 -11.86 2.81 17.45
CA ASP A 88 -11.04 2.81 18.66
C ASP A 88 -9.69 2.11 18.40
N ALA A 89 -9.72 0.91 17.81
CA ALA A 89 -8.50 0.19 17.41
C ALA A 89 -7.68 0.97 16.37
N PHE A 90 -8.37 1.63 15.43
CA PHE A 90 -7.72 2.47 14.43
C PHE A 90 -7.00 3.65 15.09
N SER A 91 -7.68 4.33 16.02
CA SER A 91 -7.17 5.50 16.73
C SER A 91 -5.98 5.13 17.61
N GLU A 92 -6.09 4.05 18.37
CA GLU A 92 -5.00 3.54 19.21
C GLU A 92 -3.75 3.27 18.37
N ARG A 93 -3.91 2.59 17.22
CA ARG A 93 -2.78 2.28 16.34
C ARG A 93 -2.15 3.52 15.73
N LEU A 94 -2.97 4.46 15.26
CA LEU A 94 -2.47 5.67 14.61
C LEU A 94 -1.73 6.58 15.60
N LEU A 95 -2.23 6.69 16.83
CA LEU A 95 -1.64 7.53 17.88
C LEU A 95 -0.40 6.90 18.53
N ASN A 96 -0.30 5.56 18.55
CA ASN A 96 0.78 4.81 19.19
C ASN A 96 1.78 4.18 18.20
N ARG A 97 1.73 4.52 16.90
CA ARG A 97 2.69 4.03 15.90
C ARG A 97 4.12 4.48 16.27
N ARG A 98 5.08 3.55 16.23
CA ARG A 98 6.47 3.84 16.61
C ARG A 98 7.15 4.78 15.59
N PRO A 99 8.04 5.70 16.01
CA PRO A 99 8.61 6.76 15.15
C PRO A 99 9.66 6.31 14.11
N GLN A 100 9.73 5.03 13.74
CA GLN A 100 10.86 4.50 12.95
C GLN A 100 10.80 4.83 11.44
N GLU A 101 9.88 5.69 10.99
CA GLU A 101 9.72 6.08 9.59
C GLU A 101 9.76 7.61 9.45
N THR A 102 10.59 8.13 8.54
CA THR A 102 10.87 9.56 8.31
C THR A 102 9.72 10.35 7.65
N SER A 103 8.49 9.84 7.71
CA SER A 103 7.29 10.44 7.10
C SER A 103 6.06 10.36 8.02
N MET A 104 6.28 10.33 9.33
CA MET A 104 5.20 10.23 10.32
C MET A 104 4.36 11.52 10.38
N PRO A 105 3.02 11.41 10.31
CA PRO A 105 2.15 12.54 10.60
C PRO A 105 2.35 13.01 12.05
N SER A 106 2.27 14.33 12.28
CA SER A 106 2.25 14.89 13.63
C SER A 106 1.05 14.35 14.42
N LYS A 107 1.11 14.40 15.76
CA LYS A 107 -0.05 14.02 16.59
C LYS A 107 -1.31 14.79 16.22
N ALA A 108 -1.19 16.04 15.78
CA ALA A 108 -2.31 16.85 15.31
C ALA A 108 -2.88 16.28 14.00
N GLN A 109 -2.01 15.97 13.02
CA GLN A 109 -2.42 15.34 11.76
C GLN A 109 -3.07 13.95 11.99
N SER A 110 -2.56 13.17 12.94
CA SER A 110 -3.16 11.89 13.32
C SER A 110 -4.56 12.08 13.92
N LYS A 111 -4.76 13.06 14.82
CA LYS A 111 -6.08 13.39 15.38
C LYS A 111 -7.06 13.88 14.30
N ALA A 112 -6.60 14.76 13.42
CA ALA A 112 -7.41 15.23 12.30
C ALA A 112 -7.86 14.07 11.40
N GLY A 113 -6.97 13.11 11.13
CA GLY A 113 -7.30 11.88 10.41
C GLY A 113 -8.33 11.00 11.13
N ILE A 114 -8.31 10.94 12.46
CA ILE A 114 -9.32 10.19 13.25
C ILE A 114 -10.68 10.88 13.19
N ASP A 115 -10.71 12.21 13.26
CA ASP A 115 -11.95 13.00 13.12
C ASP A 115 -12.64 12.72 11.78
N LEU A 116 -11.90 12.82 10.66
CA LEU A 116 -12.41 12.49 9.32
C LEU A 116 -13.10 11.11 9.28
N ARG A 117 -12.46 10.09 9.85
CA ARG A 117 -12.95 8.72 9.84
C ARG A 117 -14.19 8.56 10.72
N THR A 118 -14.23 9.26 11.85
CA THR A 118 -15.37 9.28 12.77
C THR A 118 -16.60 9.90 12.10
N ARG A 119 -16.43 11.05 11.42
CA ARG A 119 -17.51 11.68 10.64
C ARG A 119 -18.03 10.75 9.54
N GLY A 120 -17.12 10.12 8.80
CA GLY A 120 -17.48 9.15 7.75
C GLY A 120 -18.22 7.92 8.28
N MET A 121 -17.82 7.38 9.43
CA MET A 121 -18.45 6.22 10.08
C MET A 121 -19.87 6.51 10.56
N ASN A 122 -20.10 7.71 11.09
CA ASN A 122 -21.38 8.12 11.68
C ASN A 122 -22.37 8.73 10.66
N ALA A 123 -21.92 9.01 9.45
CA ALA A 123 -22.78 9.57 8.40
C ALA A 123 -23.91 8.58 8.01
N PRO A 124 -25.13 9.08 7.73
CA PRO A 124 -26.30 8.22 7.52
C PRO A 124 -26.26 7.41 6.21
N ASN A 125 -25.41 7.79 5.26
CA ASN A 125 -25.20 7.06 4.01
C ASN A 125 -23.87 7.46 3.33
N ARG A 126 -23.51 6.74 2.26
CA ARG A 126 -22.26 6.97 1.51
C ARG A 126 -22.16 8.35 0.87
N TYR A 127 -23.27 8.99 0.53
CA TYR A 127 -23.26 10.33 -0.02
C TYR A 127 -22.93 11.36 1.07
N ALA A 128 -23.62 11.28 2.21
CA ALA A 128 -23.34 12.12 3.38
C ALA A 128 -21.90 11.94 3.89
N ALA A 129 -21.39 10.71 3.96
CA ALA A 129 -20.00 10.44 4.37
C ALA A 129 -18.97 11.15 3.47
N ARG A 130 -19.22 11.21 2.16
CA ARG A 130 -18.35 11.93 1.21
C ARG A 130 -18.51 13.44 1.32
N LEU A 131 -19.69 13.94 1.67
CA LEU A 131 -19.89 15.36 1.96
C LEU A 131 -19.11 15.77 3.22
N GLU A 132 -19.22 15.00 4.30
CA GLU A 132 -18.44 15.19 5.52
C GLU A 132 -16.93 15.23 5.24
N ALA A 133 -16.44 14.29 4.41
CA ALA A 133 -15.03 14.29 4.01
C ALA A 133 -14.61 15.57 3.27
N ARG A 134 -15.46 16.11 2.39
CA ARG A 134 -15.19 17.36 1.68
C ARG A 134 -15.23 18.57 2.60
N SER A 135 -16.17 18.61 3.55
CA SER A 135 -16.24 19.66 4.57
C SER A 135 -14.99 19.64 5.44
N TRP A 136 -14.61 18.46 5.94
CA TRP A 136 -13.40 18.26 6.72
C TRP A 136 -12.15 18.74 5.97
N SER A 137 -11.99 18.41 4.68
CA SER A 137 -10.84 18.89 3.89
C SER A 137 -10.76 20.42 3.82
N LYS A 138 -11.90 21.10 3.64
CA LYS A 138 -11.94 22.58 3.64
C LYS A 138 -11.60 23.18 5.00
N GLU A 139 -12.00 22.51 6.09
CA GLU A 139 -11.64 22.94 7.45
C GLU A 139 -10.12 22.85 7.65
N GLN A 140 -9.49 21.77 7.19
CA GLN A 140 -8.03 21.62 7.30
C GLN A 140 -7.25 22.66 6.48
N GLU A 141 -7.73 23.00 5.27
CA GLU A 141 -7.11 24.06 4.44
C GLU A 141 -7.23 25.46 5.08
N SER A 142 -8.27 25.70 5.88
CA SER A 142 -8.51 26.99 6.53
C SER A 142 -7.66 27.19 7.80
N ASP A 143 -7.24 26.09 8.44
CA ASP A 143 -6.40 26.10 9.64
C ASP A 143 -4.89 26.23 9.34
N GLU A 144 -4.49 26.22 8.05
CA GLU A 144 -3.10 26.40 7.59
C GLU A 144 -2.74 27.86 7.22
N ILE A 145 -3.63 28.82 7.46
CA ILE A 145 -3.42 30.28 7.27
C ILE A 145 -3.25 30.97 8.63
#